data_AF-A0A2N5GVI9-F1
#
_entry.id   AF-A0A2N5GVI9-F1
#
_cell.length_a   1.000
_cell.length_b   1.000
_cell.length_c   1.000
_cell.angle_alpha   90.00
_cell.angle_beta   90.00
_cell.angle_gamma   90.00
#
_symmetry.space_group_name_H-M   'P 1'
#
loop_
_entity.id
_entity.type
_entity.pdbx_description
1 polymer ?
#
loop_
_entity_poly.entity_id
_entity_poly.type
_entity_poly.pdbx_seq_one_letter_code
_entity_poly.pdbx_strand_id
1 'polypeptide(L)'
;MADFQINCVMCDKQITRKEFENNDYVTGESLGEYWCRSCAEDEKPISICTNSNCENPIYKGDHVWQKGSDLYCQLKCLVDSLYGTKEG
;
A
#
# COMPACT_ATOMS: atom_id res chain seq x y z
N MET A 1 37.47 -6.90 4.91
CA MET A 1 36.13 -7.52 5.05
C MET A 1 35.17 -6.57 4.34
N ALA A 2 34.38 -7.04 3.38
CA ALA A 2 33.40 -6.17 2.73
C ALA A 2 32.27 -5.88 3.73
N ASP A 3 31.99 -4.61 3.98
CA ASP A 3 30.86 -4.20 4.80
C ASP A 3 29.56 -4.51 4.07
N PHE A 4 28.64 -5.20 4.75
CA PHE A 4 27.31 -5.48 4.23
C PHE A 4 26.50 -4.18 4.18
N GLN A 5 26.23 -3.68 2.97
CA GLN A 5 25.46 -2.46 2.74
C GLN A 5 24.36 -2.72 1.73
N ILE A 6 23.17 -3.06 2.23
CA ILE A 6 21.95 -3.14 1.43
C ILE A 6 20.95 -2.16 2.04
N ASN A 7 20.46 -1.24 1.22
CA ASN A 7 19.48 -0.24 1.64
C ASN A 7 18.15 -0.49 0.92
N CYS A 8 17.06 -0.22 1.63
CA CYS A 8 15.74 -0.22 1.06
C CYS A 8 15.59 0.97 0.10
N VAL A 9 15.27 0.72 -1.16
CA VAL A 9 15.07 1.77 -2.17
C VAL A 9 13.89 2.70 -1.85
N MET A 10 12.87 2.21 -1.13
CA MET A 10 11.65 2.97 -0.84
C MET A 10 11.78 3.95 0.33
N CYS A 11 12.65 3.67 1.30
CA CYS A 11 12.74 4.47 2.53
C CYS A 11 14.17 4.75 3.00
N ASP A 12 15.18 4.38 2.20
CA ASP A 12 16.61 4.50 2.45
C ASP A 12 17.12 3.84 3.75
N LYS A 13 16.26 3.08 4.45
CA LYS A 13 16.67 2.34 5.64
C LYS A 13 17.60 1.20 5.25
N GLN A 14 18.68 1.04 6.00
CA GLN A 14 19.56 -0.12 5.86
C GLN A 14 18.80 -1.39 6.26
N ILE A 15 18.76 -2.36 5.35
CA ILE A 15 18.35 -3.72 5.67
C ILE A 15 19.49 -4.32 6.47
N THR A 16 19.22 -4.79 7.67
CA THR A 16 20.22 -5.40 8.53
C THR A 16 20.66 -6.74 7.97
N ARG A 17 21.89 -7.14 8.32
CA ARG A 17 22.42 -8.46 7.94
C ARG A 17 21.49 -9.61 8.37
N LYS A 18 20.87 -9.49 9.54
CA LYS A 18 19.91 -10.46 10.06
C LYS A 18 18.64 -10.55 9.21
N GLU A 19 18.08 -9.41 8.81
CA GLU A 19 16.91 -9.38 7.91
C GLU A 19 17.25 -10.03 6.57
N PHE A 20 18.43 -9.74 6.02
CA PHE A 20 18.89 -10.36 4.77
C PHE A 20 19.09 -11.88 4.89
N GLU A 21 19.78 -12.34 5.94
CA GLU A 21 20.00 -13.78 6.18
C GLU A 21 18.69 -14.54 6.42
N ASN A 22 17.66 -13.87 6.95
CA ASN A 22 16.32 -14.45 7.14
C ASN A 22 15.37 -14.30 5.93
N ASN A 23 15.82 -13.70 4.83
CA ASN A 23 14.98 -13.32 3.68
C ASN A 23 13.80 -12.41 4.05
N ASP A 24 13.99 -11.52 5.03
CA ASP A 24 13.01 -10.51 5.48
C ASP A 24 13.13 -9.21 4.66
N TYR A 25 13.09 -9.36 3.34
CA TYR A 25 13.12 -8.27 2.37
C TYR A 25 12.39 -8.71 1.10
N VAL A 26 12.15 -7.77 0.20
CA VAL A 26 11.57 -8.04 -1.12
C VAL A 26 12.51 -7.51 -2.20
N THR A 27 12.65 -8.22 -3.30
CA THR A 27 13.38 -7.73 -4.48
C THR A 27 12.42 -7.00 -5.41
N GLY A 28 12.82 -5.81 -5.87
CA GLY A 28 12.08 -5.08 -6.90
C GLY A 28 12.16 -5.76 -8.26
N GLU A 29 11.53 -5.15 -9.28
CA GLU A 29 11.58 -5.66 -10.65
C GLU A 29 12.97 -5.45 -11.29
N SER A 30 13.73 -4.47 -10.83
CA SER A 30 15.08 -4.21 -11.35
C SER A 30 16.16 -4.96 -10.57
N LEU A 31 17.20 -5.38 -11.28
CA LEU A 31 18.36 -6.04 -10.67
C LEU A 31 19.04 -5.11 -9.65
N GLY A 32 19.15 -5.59 -8.42
CA GLY A 32 19.78 -4.83 -7.32
C GLY A 32 18.82 -3.93 -6.53
N GLU A 33 17.52 -3.96 -6.82
CA GLU A 33 16.52 -3.29 -5.99
C GLU A 33 16.11 -4.17 -4.81
N TYR A 34 16.36 -3.67 -3.60
CA TYR A 34 15.95 -4.31 -2.35
C TYR A 34 14.99 -3.40 -1.61
N TRP A 35 13.88 -3.96 -1.14
CA TRP A 35 12.85 -3.27 -0.37
C TRP A 35 12.73 -3.90 1.01
N CYS A 36 12.56 -3.05 2.03
CA CYS A 36 12.25 -3.51 3.37
C CYS A 36 10.89 -4.22 3.38
N ARG A 37 10.72 -5.26 4.20
CA ARG A 37 9.45 -6.00 4.23
C ARG A 37 8.26 -5.11 4.52
N SER A 38 8.38 -4.20 5.48
CA SER A 38 7.33 -3.24 5.84
C SER A 38 6.95 -2.33 4.67
N CYS A 39 7.93 -1.90 3.87
CA CYS A 39 7.73 -1.04 2.71
C CYS A 39 6.94 -1.77 1.63
N ALA A 40 7.31 -3.03 1.37
CA ALA A 40 6.63 -3.88 0.41
C ALA A 40 5.21 -4.30 0.88
N GLU A 41 4.94 -4.25 2.19
CA GLU A 41 3.60 -4.47 2.73
C GLU A 41 2.72 -3.22 2.67
N ASP A 42 3.30 -2.04 2.86
CA ASP A 42 2.58 -0.76 2.74
C ASP A 42 2.11 -0.48 1.30
N GLU A 43 2.81 -1.03 0.29
CA GLU A 43 2.40 -0.99 -1.13
C GLU A 43 1.21 -1.90 -1.46
N LYS A 44 0.76 -2.76 -0.53
CA LYS A 44 -0.38 -3.65 -0.78
C LYS A 44 -1.68 -2.98 -0.38
N PRO A 45 -2.74 -3.12 -1.19
CA PRO A 45 -4.06 -2.66 -0.78
C PRO A 45 -4.52 -3.45 0.44
N ILE A 46 -4.99 -2.74 1.46
CA ILE A 46 -5.60 -3.32 2.65
C ILE A 46 -7.09 -3.61 2.43
N SER A 47 -7.71 -2.94 1.47
CA SER A 47 -9.10 -3.13 1.08
C SER A 47 -9.37 -2.57 -0.31
N ILE A 48 -10.60 -2.73 -0.79
CA ILE A 48 -11.10 -2.15 -2.05
C ILE A 48 -12.27 -1.23 -1.69
N CYS A 49 -12.36 -0.08 -2.34
CA CYS A 49 -13.50 0.82 -2.19
C CYS A 49 -14.82 0.09 -2.48
N THR A 50 -15.78 0.15 -1.56
CA THR A 50 -17.08 -0.52 -1.67
C THR A 50 -17.90 -0.02 -2.87
N ASN A 51 -17.75 1.24 -3.26
CA ASN A 51 -18.48 1.77 -4.41
C ASN A 51 -17.89 1.23 -5.73
N SER A 52 -18.65 0.40 -6.44
CA SER A 52 -18.28 -0.22 -7.73
C SER A 52 -18.05 0.77 -8.87
N ASN A 53 -18.47 2.04 -8.74
CA ASN A 53 -18.12 3.07 -9.72
C ASN A 53 -16.71 3.63 -9.49
N CYS A 54 -16.14 3.39 -8.31
CA CYS A 54 -14.81 3.88 -7.94
C CYS A 54 -13.76 2.76 -8.02
N GLU A 55 -14.05 1.59 -7.44
CA GLU A 55 -13.18 0.37 -7.41
C GLU A 55 -11.69 0.61 -7.11
N ASN A 56 -11.36 1.76 -6.54
CA ASN A 56 -9.98 2.09 -6.25
C ASN A 56 -9.50 1.28 -5.04
N PRO A 57 -8.27 0.74 -5.10
CA PRO A 57 -7.64 0.14 -3.92
C PRO A 57 -7.53 1.17 -2.80
N ILE A 58 -7.65 0.68 -1.57
CA ILE A 58 -7.40 1.46 -0.34
C ILE A 58 -6.09 0.97 0.23
N TYR A 59 -5.14 1.88 0.40
CA TYR A 59 -3.83 1.62 0.99
C TYR A 59 -3.78 2.05 2.45
N LYS A 60 -2.77 1.55 3.16
CA LYS A 60 -2.52 1.95 4.53
C LYS A 60 -2.12 3.43 4.58
N GLY A 61 -2.81 4.19 5.43
CA GLY A 61 -2.58 5.64 5.57
C GLY A 61 -3.50 6.49 4.68
N ASP A 62 -4.26 5.89 3.77
CA ASP A 62 -5.27 6.61 3.01
C ASP A 62 -6.36 7.17 3.93
N HIS A 63 -6.82 8.37 3.59
CA HIS A 63 -8.01 8.91 4.21
C HIS A 63 -9.25 8.23 3.62
N VAL A 64 -9.95 7.47 4.45
CA VAL A 64 -11.14 6.70 4.06
C VAL A 64 -12.40 7.25 4.70
N TRP A 65 -13.50 7.16 3.98
CA TRP A 65 -14.84 7.43 4.49
C TRP A 65 -15.51 6.11 4.84
N GLN A 66 -16.23 6.07 5.96
CA GLN A 66 -16.83 4.83 6.46
C GLN A 66 -18.33 4.98 6.65
N LYS A 67 -19.09 3.94 6.30
CA LYS A 67 -20.51 3.81 6.63
C LYS A 67 -20.79 2.37 7.09
N GLY A 68 -20.95 2.17 8.40
CA GLY A 68 -21.04 0.83 8.95
C GLY A 68 -19.76 0.04 8.67
N SER A 69 -19.87 -1.09 7.96
CA SER A 69 -18.73 -1.93 7.56
C SER A 69 -18.13 -1.53 6.21
N ASP A 70 -18.77 -0.62 5.47
CA ASP A 70 -18.37 -0.24 4.12
C ASP A 70 -17.31 0.87 4.15
N LEU A 71 -16.29 0.73 3.29
CA LEU A 71 -15.16 1.66 3.18
C LEU A 71 -15.15 2.33 1.80
N TYR A 72 -14.99 3.64 1.80
CA TYR A 72 -15.05 4.45 0.59
C TYR A 72 -13.77 5.27 0.45
N CYS A 73 -13.07 5.10 -0.67
CA CYS A 73 -11.80 5.76 -0.95
C CYS A 73 -11.91 7.29 -1.08
N GLN A 74 -13.11 7.83 -1.34
CA GLN A 74 -13.35 9.27 -1.51
C GLN A 74 -14.76 9.63 -1.02
N LEU A 75 -14.96 10.89 -0.61
CA LEU A 75 -16.26 11.40 -0.18
C LEU A 75 -17.33 11.24 -1.29
N LYS A 76 -16.94 11.51 -2.53
CA LYS A 76 -17.83 11.33 -3.70
C LYS A 76 -18.34 9.90 -3.80
N CYS A 77 -17.47 8.90 -3.60
CA CYS A 77 -17.87 7.49 -3.63
C CYS A 77 -18.88 7.14 -2.53
N LEU A 78 -18.72 7.73 -1.33
CA LEU A 78 -19.73 7.59 -0.28
C LEU A 78 -21.06 8.24 -0.69
N VAL A 79 -21.03 9.49 -1.16
CA VAL A 79 -22.23 10.24 -1.57
C VAL A 79 -22.97 9.53 -2.71
N ASP A 80 -22.26 9.07 -3.74
CA ASP A 80 -22.84 8.33 -4.86
C ASP A 80 -23.48 7.02 -4.39
N SER A 81 -22.88 6.33 -3.41
CA SER A 81 -23.46 5.13 -2.80
C SER A 81 -24.69 5.42 -1.93
N LEU A 82 -24.83 6.63 -1.40
CA LEU A 82 -25.96 7.05 -0.58
C LEU A 82 -27.17 7.51 -1.40
N TYR A 83 -26.93 8.29 -2.46
CA TYR A 83 -27.99 9.01 -3.16
C TYR A 83 -28.16 8.56 -4.62
N GLY A 84 -27.27 7.70 -5.11
CA GLY A 84 -27.18 7.36 -6.53
C GLY A 84 -26.60 8.53 -7.34
N THR A 85 -25.78 8.22 -8.34
CA THR A 85 -25.32 9.23 -9.29
C THR A 85 -26.53 9.75 -10.07
N LYS A 86 -26.95 11.00 -9.86
CA LYS A 86 -27.81 11.66 -10.84
C LYS A 86 -26.94 11.97 -12.05
N GLU A 87 -27.03 11.16 -13.09
CA GLU A 87 -26.60 11.57 -14.43
C GLU A 87 -27.33 12.89 -14.74
N GLY A 88 -26.57 13.97 -14.85
CA GLY A 88 -27.05 15.32 -15.17
C GLY A 88 -26.53 15.75 -16.52
#